data_AF-A0A7S2B5M3-F1
#
_entry.id   AF-A0A7S2B5M3-F1
#
_cell.length_a   1.000
_cell.length_b   1.000
_cell.length_c   1.000
_cell.angle_alpha   90.00
_cell.angle_beta   90.00
_cell.angle_gamma   90.00
#
_symmetry.space_group_name_H-M   'P 1'
#
loop_
_entity.id
_entity.type
_entity.pdbx_description
1 polymer ?
#
loop_
_entity_poly.entity_id
_entity_poly.type
_entity_poly.pdbx_seq_one_letter_code
_entity_poly.pdbx_strand_id
1 'polypeptide(L)'
;FFRVVRIFRAVRLVKLFRPMRILVQSIFVTMKSLFWTVILMSTVVYTFAVLFTMRVSHTLNDPAEAISSAAIAEVSEGFGSLSLTTMSLVKSVTGGNDWAIYSDALSHLGGFWVGLFITFIVFCQLALLNVVTGV
;
A
#
# COMPACT_ATOMS: atom_id res chain seq x y z
N PHE A 1 7.17 3.16 -59.78
CA PHE A 1 6.96 4.24 -58.79
C PHE A 1 6.00 3.87 -57.63
N PHE A 2 4.76 3.40 -57.87
CA PHE A 2 3.81 3.07 -56.78
C PHE A 2 4.27 2.04 -55.72
N ARG A 3 5.10 1.06 -56.10
CA ARG A 3 5.64 0.05 -55.16
C ARG A 3 6.59 0.66 -54.12
N VAL A 4 7.41 1.64 -54.53
CA VAL A 4 8.44 2.26 -53.67
C VAL A 4 7.81 3.17 -52.61
N VAL A 5 6.79 3.95 -52.98
CA VAL A 5 6.06 4.82 -52.03
C VAL A 5 5.34 4.00 -50.95
N ARG A 6 4.75 2.85 -51.32
CA ARG A 6 4.06 1.95 -50.37
C ARG A 6 5.03 1.33 -49.37
N ILE A 7 6.21 0.91 -49.83
CA ILE A 7 7.28 0.37 -48.99
C ILE A 7 7.81 1.46 -48.05
N PHE A 8 8.08 2.67 -48.55
CA PHE A 8 8.51 3.79 -47.72
C PHE A 8 7.47 4.15 -46.65
N ARG A 9 6.19 4.18 -47.01
CA ARG A 9 5.09 4.47 -46.08
C ARG A 9 4.93 3.38 -45.02
N ALA A 10 5.03 2.10 -45.41
CA ALA A 10 5.00 0.97 -44.49
C ALA A 10 6.22 0.97 -43.55
N VAL A 11 7.42 1.21 -44.06
CA VAL A 11 8.65 1.34 -43.25
C VAL A 11 8.55 2.53 -42.29
N ARG A 12 7.99 3.67 -42.73
CA ARG A 12 7.78 4.86 -41.87
C ARG A 12 6.74 4.59 -40.78
N LEU A 13 5.64 3.91 -41.09
CA LEU A 13 4.65 3.47 -40.09
C LEU A 13 5.29 2.52 -39.08
N VAL A 14 5.99 1.47 -39.53
CA VAL A 14 6.65 0.50 -38.65
C VAL A 14 7.72 1.18 -37.78
N LYS A 15 8.47 2.15 -38.31
CA LYS A 15 9.43 2.95 -37.52
C LYS A 15 8.75 3.89 -36.52
N LEU A 16 7.57 4.42 -36.81
CA LEU A 16 6.80 5.27 -35.88
C LEU A 16 6.13 4.46 -34.76
N PHE A 17 5.64 3.24 -35.06
CA PHE A 17 5.02 2.34 -34.07
C PHE A 17 6.03 1.53 -33.25
N ARG A 18 7.27 1.35 -33.73
CA ARG A 18 8.35 0.69 -32.98
C ARG A 18 8.58 1.28 -31.57
N PRO A 19 8.81 2.60 -31.40
CA PRO A 19 9.02 3.18 -30.07
C PRO A 19 7.79 3.01 -29.17
N MET A 20 6.57 3.15 -29.70
CA MET A 20 5.34 2.89 -28.92
C MET A 20 5.23 1.43 -28.46
N ARG A 21 5.57 0.47 -29.33
CA ARG A 21 5.58 -0.96 -28.97
C ARG A 21 6.61 -1.27 -27.90
N ILE A 22 7.79 -0.65 -27.96
CA ILE A 22 8.84 -0.82 -26.94
C ILE A 22 8.34 -0.29 -25.59
N LEU A 23 7.77 0.91 -25.54
CA LEU A 23 7.19 1.47 -24.30
C LEU A 23 6.07 0.58 -23.74
N VAL A 24 5.15 0.10 -24.57
CA VAL A 24 4.08 -0.80 -24.15
C VAL A 24 4.63 -2.13 -23.63
N GLN A 25 5.64 -2.71 -24.28
CA GLN A 25 6.32 -3.92 -23.78
C GLN A 25 7.01 -3.66 -22.43
N SER A 26 7.69 -2.53 -22.27
CA SER A 26 8.28 -2.13 -20.99
C SER A 26 7.21 -2.01 -19.89
N ILE A 27 6.06 -1.38 -20.18
CA ILE A 27 4.93 -1.31 -19.23
C ILE A 27 4.43 -2.70 -18.84
N PHE A 28 4.22 -3.61 -19.79
CA PHE A 28 3.76 -4.97 -19.45
C PHE A 28 4.77 -5.73 -18.59
N VAL A 29 6.06 -5.54 -18.83
CA VAL A 29 7.13 -6.14 -18.01
C VAL A 29 7.09 -5.57 -16.58
N THR A 30 6.97 -4.24 -16.42
CA THR A 30 6.89 -3.62 -15.09
C THR A 30 5.58 -3.95 -14.38
N MET A 31 4.45 -4.06 -15.09
CA MET A 31 3.16 -4.47 -14.52
C MET A 31 3.22 -5.87 -13.91
N LYS A 32 3.95 -6.81 -14.52
CA LYS A 32 4.13 -8.16 -13.95
C LYS A 32 4.90 -8.09 -12.63
N SER A 33 5.95 -7.28 -12.55
CA SER A 33 6.69 -7.06 -11.31
C SER A 33 5.81 -6.39 -10.25
N LEU A 34 5.10 -5.33 -10.64
CA LEU A 34 4.19 -4.59 -9.78
C LEU A 34 3.07 -5.47 -9.22
N PHE A 35 2.54 -6.40 -10.03
CA PHE A 35 1.51 -7.34 -9.57
C PHE A 35 1.98 -8.18 -8.38
N TRP A 36 3.20 -8.72 -8.43
CA TRP A 36 3.77 -9.47 -7.31
C TRP A 36 4.06 -8.58 -6.10
N THR A 37 4.52 -7.35 -6.33
CA THR A 37 4.68 -6.35 -5.26
C THR A 37 3.36 -6.05 -4.57
N VAL A 38 2.28 -5.85 -5.33
CA VAL A 38 0.94 -5.56 -4.77
C VAL A 38 0.43 -6.74 -3.95
N ILE A 39 0.64 -7.98 -4.41
CA ILE A 39 0.31 -9.19 -3.62
C ILE A 39 1.09 -9.20 -2.30
N LEU A 40 2.41 -9.00 -2.36
CA LEU A 40 3.27 -8.98 -1.17
C LEU A 40 2.83 -7.89 -0.18
N MET A 41 2.58 -6.68 -0.67
CA MET A 41 2.08 -5.56 0.13
C MET A 41 0.71 -5.88 0.74
N SER A 42 -0.19 -6.50 -0.02
CA SER A 42 -1.52 -6.87 0.47
C SER A 42 -1.44 -7.88 1.60
N THR A 43 -0.53 -8.87 1.52
CA THR A 43 -0.30 -9.84 2.61
C THR A 43 0.20 -9.13 3.87
N VAL A 44 1.17 -8.22 3.73
CA VAL A 44 1.72 -7.47 4.86
C VAL A 44 0.64 -6.60 5.52
N VAL A 45 -0.10 -5.82 4.73
CA VAL A 45 -1.21 -5.00 5.24
C VAL A 45 -2.23 -5.87 5.98
N TYR A 46 -2.62 -7.02 5.41
CA TYR A 46 -3.59 -7.92 6.04
C TYR A 46 -3.09 -8.45 7.39
N THR A 47 -1.83 -8.89 7.48
CA THR A 47 -1.24 -9.37 8.74
C THR A 47 -1.28 -8.31 9.83
N PHE A 48 -0.79 -7.10 9.54
CA PHE A 48 -0.81 -6.00 10.50
C PHE A 48 -2.24 -5.56 10.83
N ALA A 49 -3.16 -5.58 9.86
CA ALA A 49 -4.55 -5.22 10.09
C ALA A 49 -5.21 -6.15 11.10
N VAL A 50 -5.03 -7.47 10.95
CA VAL A 50 -5.55 -8.45 11.90
C VAL A 50 -4.99 -8.23 13.31
N LEU A 51 -3.67 -7.97 13.43
CA LEU A 51 -3.03 -7.73 14.73
C LEU A 51 -3.63 -6.52 15.46
N PHE A 52 -3.76 -5.38 14.77
CA PHE A 52 -4.33 -4.18 15.38
C PHE A 52 -5.83 -4.35 15.68
N THR A 53 -6.62 -4.87 14.75
CA THR A 53 -8.05 -5.12 15.00
C THR A 53 -8.27 -6.06 16.19
N MET A 54 -7.45 -7.11 16.31
CA MET A 54 -7.53 -8.04 17.43
C MET A 54 -7.17 -7.35 18.76
N ARG A 55 -6.13 -6.51 18.78
CA ARG A 55 -5.79 -5.74 19.99
C ARG A 55 -6.92 -4.80 20.41
N VAL A 56 -7.50 -4.08 19.47
CA VAL A 56 -8.64 -3.19 19.76
C VAL A 56 -9.83 -3.99 20.27
N SER A 57 -10.15 -5.10 19.62
CA SER A 57 -11.22 -6.00 20.07
C SER A 57 -10.99 -6.52 21.49
N HIS A 58 -9.76 -6.87 21.85
CA HIS A 58 -9.42 -7.28 23.22
C HIS A 58 -9.64 -6.15 24.22
N THR A 59 -9.19 -4.94 23.88
CA THR A 59 -9.33 -3.73 24.73
C THR A 59 -10.80 -3.37 24.98
N LEU A 60 -11.69 -3.64 24.01
CA LEU A 60 -13.12 -3.38 24.14
C LEU A 60 -13.87 -4.41 24.98
N ASN A 61 -13.38 -5.65 25.04
CA ASN A 61 -14.07 -6.77 25.68
C ASN A 61 -13.53 -7.12 27.07
N ASP A 62 -12.30 -6.70 27.40
CA ASP A 62 -11.66 -6.98 28.68
C ASP A 62 -11.67 -5.74 29.61
N PRO A 63 -12.40 -5.77 30.73
CA PRO A 63 -12.42 -4.67 31.70
C PRO A 63 -11.04 -4.33 32.29
N ALA A 64 -10.09 -5.29 32.32
CA ALA A 64 -8.75 -5.07 32.84
C ALA A 64 -7.88 -4.21 31.90
N GLU A 65 -8.23 -4.15 30.63
CA GLU A 65 -7.53 -3.39 29.57
C GLU A 65 -8.32 -2.14 29.16
N ALA A 66 -9.34 -1.76 29.94
CA ALA A 66 -10.21 -0.64 29.61
C ALA A 66 -9.46 0.69 29.58
N ILE A 67 -9.55 1.40 28.46
CA ILE A 67 -9.06 2.76 28.28
C ILE A 67 -10.22 3.76 28.38
N SER A 68 -9.92 5.06 28.41
CA SER A 68 -10.96 6.10 28.46
C SER A 68 -11.93 6.00 27.28
N SER A 69 -13.19 6.42 27.47
CA SER A 69 -14.19 6.41 26.40
C SER A 69 -13.79 7.25 25.18
N ALA A 70 -13.06 8.35 25.40
CA ALA A 70 -12.49 9.16 24.33
C ALA A 70 -11.43 8.38 23.52
N ALA A 71 -10.52 7.68 24.21
CA ALA A 71 -9.51 6.85 23.56
C ALA A 71 -10.13 5.66 22.80
N ILE A 72 -11.21 5.07 23.32
CA ILE A 72 -11.98 4.03 22.62
C ILE A 72 -12.50 4.55 21.28
N ALA A 73 -13.09 5.75 21.27
CA ALA A 73 -13.64 6.33 20.04
C ALA A 73 -12.54 6.57 18.99
N GLU A 74 -11.41 7.16 19.42
CA GLU A 74 -10.28 7.47 18.55
C GLU A 74 -9.64 6.21 17.94
N VAL A 75 -9.39 5.19 18.77
CA VAL A 75 -8.87 3.90 18.31
C VAL A 75 -9.87 3.21 17.38
N SER A 76 -11.16 3.25 17.70
CA SER A 76 -12.20 2.55 16.92
C SER A 76 -12.43 3.16 15.54
N GLU A 77 -12.21 4.47 15.38
CA GLU A 77 -12.31 5.15 14.08
C GLU A 77 -11.30 4.57 13.06
N GLY A 78 -10.08 4.31 13.50
CA GLY A 78 -9.03 3.75 12.66
C GLY A 78 -8.99 2.22 12.62
N PHE A 79 -9.33 1.57 13.73
CA PHE A 79 -8.95 0.17 14.00
C PHE A 79 -10.11 -0.72 14.50
N GLY A 80 -11.33 -0.20 14.57
CA GLY A 80 -12.49 -0.89 15.16
C GLY A 80 -13.01 -2.09 14.35
N SER A 81 -12.64 -2.21 13.08
CA SER A 81 -12.94 -3.38 12.25
C SER A 81 -11.78 -3.69 11.31
N LEU A 82 -11.76 -4.91 10.78
CA LEU A 82 -10.69 -5.36 9.88
C LEU A 82 -10.64 -4.52 8.59
N SER A 83 -11.80 -4.19 8.02
CA SER A 83 -11.88 -3.38 6.80
C SER A 83 -11.43 -1.93 7.04
N LEU A 84 -11.85 -1.33 8.16
CA LEU A 84 -11.41 0.00 8.57
C LEU A 84 -9.89 0.02 8.81
N THR A 85 -9.38 -0.97 9.54
CA THR A 85 -7.94 -1.08 9.82
C THR A 85 -7.15 -1.21 8.53
N THR A 86 -7.58 -2.10 7.62
CA THR A 86 -6.94 -2.28 6.31
C THR A 86 -6.89 -0.95 5.55
N MET A 87 -7.99 -0.19 5.53
CA MET A 87 -8.05 1.12 4.89
C MET A 87 -7.12 2.14 5.57
N SER A 88 -7.08 2.18 6.91
CA SER A 88 -6.20 3.07 7.68
C SER A 88 -4.72 2.79 7.40
N LEU A 89 -4.32 1.52 7.39
CA LEU A 89 -2.95 1.12 7.04
C LEU A 89 -2.59 1.52 5.60
N VAL A 90 -3.48 1.30 4.63
CA VAL A 90 -3.27 1.75 3.25
C VAL A 90 -3.15 3.27 3.16
N LYS A 91 -4.02 4.02 3.83
CA LYS A 91 -3.95 5.49 3.88
C LYS A 91 -2.63 5.99 4.44
N SER A 92 -2.13 5.35 5.50
CA SER A 92 -0.87 5.73 6.16
C SER A 92 0.37 5.56 5.27
N VAL A 93 0.35 4.59 4.34
CA VAL A 93 1.48 4.32 3.44
C VAL A 93 1.35 5.08 2.11
N THR A 94 0.13 5.28 1.62
CA THR A 94 -0.10 5.93 0.32
C THR A 94 -0.22 7.46 0.42
N GLY A 95 -0.15 8.03 1.62
CA GLY A 95 -0.35 9.47 1.86
C GLY A 95 -1.82 9.90 1.79
N GLY A 96 -2.76 8.96 1.96
CA GLY A 96 -4.19 9.24 2.02
C GLY A 96 -4.64 9.93 3.31
N ASN A 97 -3.84 9.84 4.37
CA ASN A 97 -3.99 10.62 5.60
C ASN A 97 -2.65 10.68 6.35
N ASP A 98 -2.52 11.58 7.32
CA ASP A 98 -1.34 11.64 8.18
C ASP A 98 -1.23 10.36 9.04
N TRP A 99 -0.05 9.74 9.00
CA TRP A 99 0.22 8.55 9.80
C TRP A 99 0.27 8.87 11.30
N ALA A 100 0.57 10.13 11.67
CA ALA A 100 0.59 10.59 13.05
C ALA A 100 -0.76 10.37 13.75
N ILE A 101 -1.87 10.58 13.04
CA ILE A 101 -3.23 10.38 13.58
C ILE A 101 -3.43 8.91 14.02
N TYR A 102 -2.92 7.97 13.23
CA TYR A 102 -3.02 6.54 13.55
C TYR A 102 -2.07 6.13 14.67
N SER A 103 -0.86 6.71 14.73
CA SER A 103 0.07 6.43 15.83
C SER A 103 -0.41 7.01 17.15
N ASP A 104 -1.02 8.19 17.14
CA ASP A 104 -1.57 8.84 18.33
C ASP A 104 -2.74 8.02 18.88
N ALA A 105 -3.62 7.53 18.00
CA ALA A 105 -4.67 6.58 18.38
C ALA A 105 -4.08 5.30 19.01
N LEU A 106 -3.08 4.66 18.37
CA LEU A 106 -2.45 3.46 18.90
C LEU A 106 -1.66 3.69 20.19
N SER A 107 -1.26 4.93 20.50
CA SER A 107 -0.53 5.26 21.74
C SER A 107 -1.35 4.97 22.99
N HIS A 108 -2.68 5.08 22.91
CA HIS A 108 -3.61 4.70 23.97
C HIS A 108 -3.57 3.20 24.31
N LEU A 109 -3.12 2.36 23.37
CA LEU A 109 -3.01 0.91 23.55
C LEU A 109 -1.62 0.49 24.08
N GLY A 110 -0.67 1.43 24.17
CA GLY A 110 0.69 1.25 24.65
C GLY A 110 1.76 1.39 23.56
N GLY A 111 2.96 1.83 23.97
CA GLY A 111 4.06 2.17 23.05
C GLY A 111 4.57 1.02 22.16
N PHE A 112 4.35 -0.24 22.56
CA PHE A 112 4.66 -1.40 21.72
C PHE A 112 3.89 -1.37 20.39
N TRP A 113 2.60 -1.03 20.43
CA TRP A 113 1.74 -0.99 19.23
C TRP A 113 2.13 0.14 18.28
N VAL A 114 2.57 1.27 18.84
CA VAL A 114 3.15 2.38 18.06
C VAL A 114 4.44 1.93 17.38
N GLY A 115 5.36 1.27 18.08
CA GLY A 115 6.59 0.73 17.49
C GLY A 115 6.34 -0.29 16.38
N LEU A 116 5.34 -1.15 16.56
CA LEU A 116 4.91 -2.13 15.57
C LEU A 116 4.31 -1.46 14.31
N PHE A 117 3.52 -0.39 14.49
CA PHE A 117 2.98 0.42 13.39
C PHE A 117 4.07 1.18 12.62
N ILE A 118 5.03 1.78 13.33
CA ILE A 118 6.18 2.45 12.69
C ILE A 118 7.01 1.44 11.88
N THR A 119 7.22 0.23 12.42
CA THR A 119 7.91 -0.85 11.70
C THR A 119 7.19 -1.22 10.41
N PHE A 120 5.85 -1.29 10.44
CA PHE A 120 5.03 -1.48 9.25
C PHE A 120 5.24 -0.36 8.21
N ILE A 121 5.17 0.91 8.63
CA ILE A 121 5.37 2.06 7.72
C ILE A 121 6.76 2.01 7.07
N VAL A 122 7.82 1.85 7.87
CA VAL A 122 9.20 1.81 7.38
C VAL A 122 9.38 0.65 6.41
N PHE A 123 8.87 -0.54 6.75
CA PHE A 123 8.92 -1.70 5.88
C PHE A 123 8.23 -1.45 4.54
N CYS A 124 7.00 -0.91 4.57
CA CYS A 124 6.24 -0.60 3.35
C CYS A 124 6.94 0.46 2.50
N GLN A 125 7.48 1.52 3.11
CA GLN A 125 8.20 2.57 2.40
C GLN A 125 9.48 2.03 1.75
N LEU A 126 10.25 1.20 2.46
CA LEU A 126 11.45 0.56 1.91
C LEU A 126 11.10 -0.44 0.80
N ALA A 127 10.02 -1.21 0.94
CA ALA A 127 9.56 -2.12 -0.09
C ALA A 127 9.14 -1.37 -1.37
N LEU A 128 8.42 -0.26 -1.23
CA LEU A 128 8.06 0.61 -2.35
C LEU A 128 9.28 1.23 -3.01
N LEU A 129 10.22 1.77 -2.23
CA LEU A 129 11.47 2.33 -2.74
C LEU A 129 12.27 1.27 -3.51
N ASN A 130 12.45 0.08 -2.95
CA ASN A 130 13.18 -1.02 -3.59
C ASN A 130 12.55 -1.46 -4.91
N VAL A 131 11.22 -1.36 -5.05
CA VAL A 131 10.52 -1.69 -6.29
C VAL A 131 10.72 -0.59 -7.35
N VAL A 132 10.77 0.68 -6.93
CA VAL A 132 11.02 1.79 -7.86
C VAL A 132 12.48 1.87 -8.29
N THR A 133 13.43 1.57 -7.40
CA THR A 133 14.87 1.63 -7.71
C THR A 133 15.44 0.32 -8.26
N GLY A 134 14.76 -0.80 -8.04
CA GLY A 134 15.22 -2.15 -8.44
C GLY A 134 14.71 -2.65 -9.79
N VAL A 135 13.92 -1.85 -10.51
CA VAL A 135 13.42 -2.12 -11.87
C VAL A 135 14.20 -1.32 -12.90
#